data_AF-A0A074WFQ6-F1
#
_entry.id   AF-A0A074WFQ6-F1
#
_cell.length_a   1.000
_cell.length_b   1.000
_cell.length_c   1.000
_cell.angle_alpha   90.00
_cell.angle_beta   90.00
_cell.angle_gamma   90.00
#
_symmetry.space_group_name_H-M   'P 1'
#
loop_
_entity.id
_entity.type
_entity.pdbx_description
1 polymer ?
#
loop_
_entity_poly.entity_id
_entity_poly.type
_entity_poly.pdbx_seq_one_letter_code
_entity_poly.pdbx_strand_id
1 'polypeptide(L)'
;MGTEAEKREVVRRLTTGQQDVFVATNALGLGIDAPTIRVVIHIGVRRSMRDFVQESGRAGRDRQWSESIIMRWKRTQSDGSIIRDKMWGAEEAMKTFVEGECCRR
;
A
#
# COMPACT_ATOMS: atom_id res chain seq x y z
N MET A 1 -6.92 -11.92 -14.07
CA MET A 1 -5.49 -12.28 -13.99
C MET A 1 -5.26 -13.05 -12.70
N GLY A 2 -4.58 -14.19 -12.78
CA GLY A 2 -4.39 -15.15 -11.68
C GLY A 2 -5.66 -15.94 -11.37
N THR A 3 -5.64 -17.25 -11.59
CA THR A 3 -6.62 -18.20 -11.05
C THR A 3 -6.60 -18.16 -9.52
N GLU A 4 -7.69 -18.58 -8.89
CA GLU A 4 -7.76 -18.67 -7.42
C GLU A 4 -6.67 -19.59 -6.84
N ALA A 5 -6.28 -20.63 -7.58
CA ALA A 5 -5.16 -21.51 -7.22
C ALA A 5 -3.82 -20.76 -7.20
N GLU A 6 -3.52 -19.98 -8.23
CA GLU A 6 -2.29 -19.19 -8.30
C GLU A 6 -2.22 -18.15 -7.16
N LYS A 7 -3.34 -17.47 -6.87
CA LYS A 7 -3.38 -16.51 -5.76
C LYS A 7 -3.17 -17.18 -4.40
N ARG A 8 -3.76 -18.37 -4.17
CA ARG A 8 -3.53 -19.16 -2.95
C ARG A 8 -2.08 -19.59 -2.79
N GLU A 9 -1.43 -19.98 -3.87
CA GLU A 9 -0.02 -20.36 -3.83
C GLU A 9 0.89 -19.18 -3.47
N VAL A 10 0.61 -17.97 -3.99
CA VAL A 10 1.34 -16.76 -3.59
C VAL A 10 1.17 -16.47 -2.10
N VAL A 11 -0.06 -16.57 -1.58
CA VAL A 11 -0.31 -16.38 -0.13
C VAL A 11 0.41 -17.45 0.69
N ARG A 12 0.41 -18.72 0.25
CA ARG A 12 1.11 -19.81 0.94
C ARG A 12 2.62 -19.53 1.01
N ARG A 13 3.23 -19.09 -0.09
CA ARG A 13 4.67 -18.75 -0.11
C ARG A 13 5.01 -17.62 0.84
N LEU A 14 4.13 -16.61 0.92
CA LEU A 14 4.28 -15.50 1.86
C LEU A 14 4.21 -15.97 3.33
N THR A 15 3.18 -16.73 3.69
CA THR A 15 2.96 -17.15 5.08
C THR A 15 3.94 -18.21 5.57
N THR A 16 4.53 -18.98 4.66
CA THR A 16 5.57 -19.98 4.97
C THR A 16 6.99 -19.41 4.94
N GLY A 17 7.16 -18.12 4.64
CA GLY A 17 8.49 -17.49 4.54
C GLY A 17 9.30 -17.93 3.32
N GLN A 18 8.68 -18.57 2.33
CA GLN A 18 9.32 -18.88 1.04
C GLN A 18 9.48 -17.64 0.16
N GLN A 19 8.77 -16.55 0.47
CA GLN A 19 8.82 -15.28 -0.23
C GLN A 19 8.55 -14.12 0.74
N ASP A 20 9.44 -13.13 0.75
CA ASP A 20 9.36 -11.99 1.67
C ASP A 20 8.48 -10.85 1.16
N VAL A 21 8.40 -10.70 -0.16
CA VAL A 21 7.73 -9.57 -0.81
C VAL A 21 6.84 -10.08 -1.94
N PHE A 22 5.61 -9.59 -2.00
CA PHE A 22 4.73 -9.78 -3.16
C PHE A 22 4.16 -8.44 -3.61
N VAL A 23 3.83 -8.35 -4.89
CA VAL A 23 3.24 -7.16 -5.50
C VAL A 23 1.82 -7.48 -5.91
N ALA A 24 0.89 -6.60 -5.53
CA ALA A 24 -0.53 -6.79 -5.78
C ALA A 24 -1.20 -5.49 -6.20
N THR A 25 -2.26 -5.62 -7.00
CA THR A 25 -3.27 -4.59 -7.16
C THR A 25 -4.47 -4.92 -6.27
N ASN A 26 -5.35 -3.96 -6.00
CA ASN A 26 -6.55 -4.16 -5.16
C ASN A 26 -7.46 -5.32 -5.67
N ALA A 27 -7.28 -5.75 -6.92
CA ALA A 27 -7.99 -6.83 -7.57
C ALA A 27 -7.64 -8.26 -7.09
N LEU A 28 -6.88 -8.44 -6.01
CA LEU A 28 -6.65 -9.80 -5.49
C LEU A 28 -7.95 -10.46 -5.03
N GLY A 29 -8.95 -9.71 -4.56
CA GLY A 29 -10.33 -10.18 -4.33
C GLY A 29 -10.52 -11.26 -3.25
N LEU A 30 -9.43 -11.90 -2.82
CA LEU A 30 -9.44 -13.06 -1.92
C LEU A 30 -9.36 -12.68 -0.44
N GLY A 31 -9.17 -11.41 -0.11
CA GLY A 31 -8.91 -11.00 1.26
C GLY A 31 -7.70 -11.73 1.82
N ILE A 32 -6.48 -11.35 1.39
CA ILE A 32 -5.24 -11.93 1.95
C ILE A 32 -5.30 -11.85 3.47
N ASP A 33 -5.33 -13.01 4.11
CA ASP A 33 -5.24 -13.18 5.56
C ASP A 33 -3.87 -13.77 5.91
N ALA A 34 -2.88 -12.89 5.93
CA ALA A 34 -1.51 -13.20 6.32
C ALA A 34 -1.19 -12.32 7.54
N PRO A 35 -1.40 -12.82 8.77
CA PRO A 35 -1.35 -11.97 9.96
C PRO A 35 0.05 -11.43 10.26
N THR A 36 1.07 -12.05 9.67
CA THR A 36 2.50 -11.75 9.83
C THR A 36 3.04 -10.72 8.84
N ILE A 37 2.20 -10.03 8.07
CA ILE A 37 2.67 -8.94 7.20
C ILE A 37 3.23 -7.79 8.05
N ARG A 38 4.48 -7.40 7.77
CA ARG A 38 5.18 -6.32 8.50
C ARG A 38 5.06 -4.95 7.85
N VAL A 39 5.03 -4.89 6.53
CA VAL A 39 5.01 -3.63 5.80
C VAL A 39 4.01 -3.70 4.66
N VAL A 40 3.15 -2.69 4.54
CA VAL A 40 2.33 -2.46 3.34
C VAL A 40 2.80 -1.18 2.68
N ILE A 41 3.25 -1.29 1.41
CA ILE A 41 3.75 -0.16 0.63
C ILE A 41 2.76 0.15 -0.50
N HIS A 42 2.21 1.36 -0.49
CA HIS A 42 1.42 1.89 -1.59
C HIS A 42 2.33 2.66 -2.53
N ILE A 43 2.39 2.24 -3.79
CA ILE A 43 3.11 2.96 -4.85
C ILE A 43 2.16 4.01 -5.43
N GLY A 44 2.38 5.28 -5.08
CA GLY A 44 1.50 6.39 -5.40
C GLY A 44 0.33 6.57 -4.43
N VAL A 45 -0.38 7.68 -4.59
CA VAL A 45 -1.51 8.04 -3.72
C VAL A 45 -2.77 7.27 -4.12
N ARG A 46 -3.52 6.80 -3.11
CA ARG A 46 -4.79 6.10 -3.31
C ARG A 46 -5.92 7.07 -3.69
N ARG A 47 -6.97 6.55 -4.32
CA ARG A 47 -8.13 7.37 -4.67
C ARG A 47 -8.95 7.72 -3.44
N SER A 48 -9.26 6.73 -2.60
CA SER A 48 -10.06 6.93 -1.39
C SER A 48 -9.27 6.67 -0.12
N MET A 49 -9.61 7.41 0.94
CA MET A 49 -9.06 7.16 2.27
C MET A 49 -9.50 5.79 2.80
N ARG A 50 -10.73 5.36 2.47
CA ARG A 50 -11.27 4.05 2.86
C ARG A 50 -10.43 2.90 2.31
N ASP A 51 -10.09 2.94 1.02
CA ASP A 51 -9.27 1.90 0.40
C ASP A 51 -7.89 1.85 1.04
N PHE A 52 -7.28 3.02 1.28
CA PHE A 52 -5.99 3.10 1.96
C PHE A 52 -6.05 2.48 3.37
N VAL A 53 -7.07 2.79 4.17
CA VAL A 53 -7.24 2.20 5.51
C VAL A 53 -7.45 0.68 5.43
N GLN A 54 -8.26 0.20 4.48
CA GLN A 54 -8.49 -1.23 4.31
C GLN A 54 -7.22 -1.98 3.86
N GLU A 55 -6.46 -1.40 2.95
CA GLU A 55 -5.22 -1.98 2.40
C GLU A 55 -4.09 -1.94 3.45
N SER A 56 -3.89 -0.81 4.13
CA SER A 56 -2.90 -0.65 5.20
C SER A 56 -3.17 -1.56 6.40
N GLY A 57 -4.44 -1.78 6.76
CA GLY A 57 -4.87 -2.69 7.83
C GLY A 57 -4.59 -4.18 7.58
N ARG A 58 -3.91 -4.54 6.48
CA ARG A 58 -3.36 -5.89 6.28
C ARG A 58 -2.08 -6.12 7.07
N ALA A 59 -1.35 -5.06 7.42
CA ALA A 59 -0.14 -5.18 8.23
C ALA A 59 -0.49 -5.42 9.71
N GLY A 60 0.37 -6.16 10.42
CA GLY A 60 0.35 -6.21 11.90
C GLY A 60 -0.89 -6.81 12.55
N ARG A 61 -1.62 -7.72 11.88
CA ARG A 61 -2.81 -8.36 12.49
C ARG A 61 -2.45 -9.28 13.66
N ASP A 62 -1.19 -9.72 13.75
CA ASP A 62 -0.61 -10.40 14.91
C ASP A 62 -0.24 -9.47 16.07
N ARG A 63 -0.58 -8.17 15.99
CA ARG A 63 -0.30 -7.13 16.99
C ARG A 63 1.19 -6.82 17.20
N GLN A 64 2.06 -7.33 16.34
CA GLN A 64 3.47 -6.94 16.35
C GLN A 64 3.67 -5.63 15.58
N TRP A 65 4.83 -5.02 15.80
CA TRP A 65 5.18 -3.78 15.14
C TRP A 65 5.11 -3.94 13.60
N SER A 66 4.51 -2.95 12.95
CA SER A 66 4.28 -2.95 11.52
C SER A 66 4.18 -1.52 10.99
N GLU A 67 4.40 -1.36 9.69
CA GLU A 67 4.39 -0.06 9.01
C GLU A 67 3.43 -0.04 7.82
N SER A 68 2.86 1.13 7.57
CA SER A 68 2.20 1.45 6.32
C SER A 68 2.89 2.65 5.68
N ILE A 69 3.34 2.46 4.44
CA ILE A 69 4.16 3.43 3.71
C ILE A 69 3.39 3.84 2.45
N ILE A 70 3.37 5.14 2.16
CA ILE A 70 2.98 5.69 0.86
C ILE A 70 4.23 6.21 0.18
N MET A 71 4.65 5.53 -0.89
CA MET A 71 5.79 5.95 -1.68
C MET A 71 5.33 6.88 -2.80
N ARG A 72 5.77 8.13 -2.75
CA ARG A 72 5.51 9.14 -3.78
C ARG A 72 6.77 9.38 -4.59
N TRP A 73 6.61 9.53 -5.89
CA TRP A 73 7.71 9.92 -6.75
C TRP A 73 7.84 11.44 -6.82
N LYS A 74 9.07 11.91 -6.92
CA LYS A 74 9.42 13.29 -7.26
C LYS A 74 10.56 13.27 -8.26
N ARG A 75 10.57 14.22 -9.19
CA ARG A 75 11.66 14.43 -10.15
C ARG A 75 12.14 15.86 -10.04
N THR A 76 13.43 16.03 -9.81
CA THR A 76 14.09 17.33 -9.91
C THR A 76 14.53 17.55 -11.35
N GLN A 77 14.19 18.70 -11.90
CA GLN A 77 14.57 19.11 -13.26
C GLN A 77 15.92 19.83 -13.25
N SER A 78 16.51 20.03 -14.42
CA SER A 78 17.80 20.71 -14.58
C SER A 78 17.75 22.18 -14.16
N ASP A 79 16.57 22.81 -14.23
CA ASP A 79 16.33 24.18 -13.77
C ASP A 79 16.08 24.28 -12.24
N GLY A 80 16.17 23.16 -11.52
CA GLY A 80 15.93 23.07 -10.08
C GLY A 80 14.45 22.93 -9.68
N SER A 81 13.51 22.99 -10.63
CA SER A 81 12.10 22.79 -10.34
C SER A 81 11.80 21.33 -9.97
N ILE A 82 10.86 21.11 -9.04
CA ILE A 82 10.45 19.77 -8.59
C ILE A 82 9.08 19.44 -9.13
N ILE A 83 9.00 18.39 -9.95
CA ILE A 83 7.74 17.76 -10.34
C ILE A 83 7.43 16.67 -9.31
N ARG A 84 6.24 16.72 -8.71
CA ARG A 84 5.74 15.68 -7.80
C ARG A 84 4.65 14.88 -8.47
N ASP A 85 4.39 13.69 -7.92
CA ASP A 85 3.23 12.90 -8.28
C ASP A 85 1.94 13.73 -8.27
N LYS A 86 1.21 13.70 -9.38
CA LYS A 86 -0.06 14.41 -9.55
C LYS A 86 -1.14 13.56 -8.88
N MET A 87 -1.69 14.04 -7.77
CA MET A 87 -2.71 13.36 -6.95
C MET A 87 -4.11 13.39 -7.61
N TRP A 88 -4.15 13.11 -8.91
CA TRP A 88 -5.35 13.20 -9.73
C TRP A 88 -6.38 12.14 -9.33
N GLY A 89 -7.61 12.58 -9.08
CA GLY A 89 -8.71 11.70 -8.68
C GLY A 89 -8.59 11.14 -7.26
N ALA A 90 -7.69 11.68 -6.43
CA ALA A 90 -7.70 11.43 -4.99
C ALA A 90 -8.79 12.28 -4.31
N GLU A 91 -9.51 11.67 -3.39
CA GLU A 91 -10.44 12.35 -2.48
C GLU A 91 -9.70 13.35 -1.59
N GLU A 92 -10.41 14.39 -1.16
CA GLU A 92 -9.81 15.46 -0.36
C GLU A 92 -9.18 14.95 0.93
N ALA A 93 -9.86 14.06 1.65
CA ALA A 93 -9.33 13.42 2.85
C ALA A 93 -7.98 12.71 2.60
N MET A 94 -7.81 12.07 1.44
CA MET A 94 -6.56 11.43 1.08
C MET A 94 -5.47 12.45 0.78
N LYS A 95 -5.83 13.60 0.20
CA LYS A 95 -4.87 14.68 -0.06
C LYS A 95 -4.33 15.27 1.24
N THR A 96 -5.22 15.67 2.14
CA THR A 96 -4.86 16.21 3.45
C THR A 96 -3.99 15.22 4.25
N PHE A 97 -4.34 13.93 4.23
CA PHE A 97 -3.57 12.88 4.90
C PHE A 97 -2.12 12.78 4.39
N VAL A 98 -1.93 12.90 3.08
CA VAL A 98 -0.62 12.81 2.43
C VAL A 98 0.20 14.08 2.62
N GLU A 99 -0.44 15.24 2.58
CA GLU A 99 0.20 16.55 2.84
C GLU A 99 0.75 16.63 4.27
N GLY A 100 0.13 15.91 5.22
CA GLY A 100 0.69 15.72 6.56
C GLY A 100 0.58 16.97 7.44
N GLU A 101 -0.45 17.78 7.20
CA GLU A 101 -0.74 18.98 8.00
C GLU A 101 -1.21 18.65 9.43
N CYS A 102 -1.48 17.37 9.72
CA CYS A 102 -1.84 16.87 11.04
C CYS A 102 -1.26 15.47 11.29
N CYS A 103 -1.42 14.99 12.53
CA CYS A 103 -1.09 13.62 12.91
C CYS A 103 -1.84 12.62 12.01
N ARG A 104 -1.14 11.59 11.54
CA ARG A 104 -1.71 10.51 10.69
C ARG A 104 -2.39 9.39 11.50
N ARG A 105 -2.43 9.54 12.83
CA ARG A 105 -3.15 8.66 13.78
C ARG A 105 -4.24 9.44 14.48
#